data_AF-A0A850BS80-F1
#
_entry.id   AF-A0A850BS80-F1
#
_cell.length_a   1.000
_cell.length_b   1.000
_cell.length_c   1.000
_cell.angle_alpha   90.00
_cell.angle_beta   90.00
_cell.angle_gamma   90.00
#
_symmetry.space_group_name_H-M   'P 1'
#
loop_
_entity.id
_entity.type
_entity.pdbx_description
1 polymer ?
#
loop_
_entity_poly.entity_id
_entity_poly.type
_entity_poly.pdbx_seq_one_letter_code
_entity_poly.pdbx_strand_id
1 'polypeptide(L)'
;MRGRCTGQLGLVAYERFNDAKKEGKKKEELLKHLNAAVEYYQQALALLPPDAVDDLAVTHNQLGNIYNEAGDLERALEHYNKSIQYKEMAGNIYAAGTTRRNMAIVLANNGRLSDALLYARAALRDFESYQGRAKEMEDNQ
;
A
#
# COMPACT_ATOMS: atom_id res chain seq x y z
N MET A 1 -5.44 11.19 17.33
CA MET A 1 -5.09 9.87 17.90
C MET A 1 -6.03 8.74 17.48
N ARG A 2 -7.36 8.96 17.33
CA ARG A 2 -8.32 7.88 16.97
C ARG A 2 -8.04 7.20 15.62
N GLY A 3 -7.73 7.95 14.56
CA GLY A 3 -7.45 7.36 13.23
C GLY A 3 -6.26 6.39 13.20
N ARG A 4 -5.15 6.70 13.89
CA ARG A 4 -3.99 5.81 14.00
C ARG A 4 -4.30 4.53 14.77
N CYS A 5 -5.07 4.62 15.85
CA CYS A 5 -5.51 3.43 16.59
C CYS A 5 -6.42 2.52 15.74
N THR A 6 -7.34 3.10 14.95
CA THR A 6 -8.20 2.33 14.04
C THR A 6 -7.37 1.67 12.91
N GLY A 7 -6.35 2.36 12.40
CA GLY A 7 -5.40 1.78 11.43
C GLY A 7 -4.62 0.59 11.99
N GLN A 8 -4.23 0.62 13.26
CA GLN A 8 -3.62 -0.54 13.93
C GLN A 8 -4.59 -1.71 14.09
N LEU A 9 -5.86 -1.45 14.39
CA LEU A 9 -6.90 -2.50 14.40
C LEU A 9 -7.08 -3.12 13.01
N GLY A 10 -7.01 -2.30 11.94
CA GLY A 10 -7.00 -2.78 10.56
C GLY A 10 -5.81 -3.67 10.26
N LEU A 11 -4.60 -3.31 10.74
CA LEU A 11 -3.40 -4.13 10.59
C LEU A 11 -3.55 -5.48 11.30
N VAL A 12 -4.01 -5.48 12.55
CA VAL A 12 -4.25 -6.71 13.33
C VAL A 12 -5.30 -7.60 12.64
N ALA A 13 -6.35 -7.01 12.08
CA ALA A 13 -7.35 -7.77 11.31
C ALA A 13 -6.75 -8.40 10.05
N TYR A 14 -5.85 -7.69 9.36
CA TYR A 14 -5.15 -8.18 8.19
C TYR A 14 -4.11 -9.27 8.52
N GLU A 15 -3.40 -9.15 9.65
CA GLU A 15 -2.50 -10.20 10.15
C GLU A 15 -3.28 -11.48 10.47
N ARG A 16 -4.44 -11.36 11.13
CA ARG A 16 -5.33 -12.50 11.36
C ARG A 16 -5.78 -13.18 10.07
N PHE A 17 -6.05 -12.40 9.02
CA PHE A 17 -6.31 -12.95 7.68
C PHE A 17 -5.11 -13.75 7.17
N ASN A 18 -3.89 -13.21 7.27
CA ASN A 18 -2.68 -13.90 6.80
C ASN A 18 -2.44 -15.21 7.56
N ASP A 19 -2.69 -15.22 8.86
CA ASP A 19 -2.53 -16.43 9.68
C ASP A 19 -3.62 -17.46 9.35
N ALA A 20 -4.88 -17.04 9.21
CA ALA A 20 -5.96 -17.92 8.74
C ALA A 20 -5.66 -18.50 7.34
N LYS A 21 -5.03 -17.72 6.45
CA LYS A 21 -4.61 -18.17 5.11
C LYS A 21 -3.51 -19.22 5.20
N LYS A 22 -2.51 -19.03 6.06
CA LYS A 22 -1.44 -20.02 6.30
C LYS A 22 -1.96 -21.31 6.89
N GLU A 23 -2.95 -21.23 7.78
CA GLU A 23 -3.62 -22.39 8.39
C GLU A 23 -4.55 -23.12 7.41
N GLY A 24 -4.74 -22.62 6.19
CA GLY A 24 -5.63 -23.24 5.21
C GLY A 24 -7.10 -23.16 5.61
N LYS A 25 -7.51 -22.14 6.37
CA LYS A 25 -8.90 -21.93 6.76
C LYS A 25 -9.81 -21.77 5.55
N LYS A 26 -11.10 -22.03 5.77
CA LYS A 26 -12.11 -21.93 4.72
C LYS A 26 -12.19 -20.51 4.17
N LYS A 27 -12.52 -20.41 2.88
CA LYS A 27 -12.70 -19.13 2.17
C LYS A 27 -13.65 -18.16 2.89
N GLU A 28 -14.70 -18.67 3.53
CA GLU A 28 -15.66 -17.85 4.29
C GLU A 28 -15.00 -17.10 5.47
N GLU A 29 -14.10 -17.77 6.18
CA GLU A 29 -13.38 -17.19 7.33
C GLU A 29 -12.36 -16.16 6.86
N LEU A 30 -11.67 -16.45 5.75
CA LEU A 30 -10.77 -15.50 5.08
C LEU A 30 -11.49 -14.22 4.66
N LEU A 31 -12.66 -14.35 4.03
CA LEU A 31 -13.49 -13.21 3.62
C LEU A 31 -13.97 -12.39 4.83
N LYS A 32 -14.31 -13.04 5.94
CA LYS A 32 -14.68 -12.35 7.18
C LYS A 32 -13.55 -11.48 7.71
N HIS A 33 -12.32 -11.99 7.72
CA HIS A 33 -11.15 -11.22 8.16
C HIS A 33 -10.79 -10.08 7.20
N LEU A 34 -10.87 -10.32 5.88
CA LEU A 34 -10.66 -9.27 4.87
C LEU A 34 -11.68 -8.14 5.01
N ASN A 35 -12.97 -8.46 5.14
CA ASN A 35 -14.02 -7.45 5.30
C ASN A 35 -13.82 -6.61 6.57
N ALA A 36 -13.48 -7.25 7.69
CA ALA A 36 -13.17 -6.53 8.92
C ALA A 36 -11.95 -5.60 8.75
N ALA A 37 -10.90 -6.04 8.04
CA ALA A 37 -9.73 -5.21 7.76
C ALA A 37 -10.10 -3.98 6.90
N VAL A 38 -10.91 -4.17 5.85
CA VAL A 38 -11.43 -3.06 5.02
C VAL A 38 -12.20 -2.06 5.87
N GLU A 39 -13.14 -2.52 6.70
CA GLU A 39 -13.95 -1.64 7.56
C GLU A 39 -13.09 -0.80 8.49
N TYR A 40 -12.10 -1.39 9.16
CA TYR A 40 -11.20 -0.65 10.04
C TYR A 40 -10.36 0.37 9.27
N TYR A 41 -9.81 0.02 8.10
CA TYR A 41 -9.02 0.98 7.33
C TYR A 41 -9.87 2.10 6.71
N GLN A 42 -11.11 1.82 6.30
CA GLN A 42 -12.05 2.87 5.84
C GLN A 42 -12.45 3.80 6.99
N GLN A 43 -12.70 3.27 8.19
CA GLN A 43 -12.93 4.08 9.38
C GLN A 43 -11.68 4.90 9.75
N ALA A 44 -10.48 4.34 9.60
CA ALA A 44 -9.24 5.07 9.80
C ALA A 44 -9.14 6.25 8.84
N LEU A 45 -9.40 6.06 7.54
CA LEU A 45 -9.44 7.14 6.54
C LEU A 45 -10.44 8.25 6.92
N ALA A 46 -11.63 7.89 7.39
CA ALA A 46 -12.64 8.88 7.79
C ALA A 46 -12.24 9.70 9.04
N LEU A 47 -11.32 9.18 9.86
CA LEU A 47 -10.85 9.81 11.09
C LEU A 47 -9.51 10.52 10.94
N LEU A 48 -8.78 10.27 9.85
CA LEU A 48 -7.52 10.92 9.57
C LEU A 48 -7.78 12.33 9.01
N PRO A 49 -7.09 13.35 9.52
CA PRO A 49 -7.22 14.68 8.95
C PRO A 49 -6.54 14.74 7.57
N PRO A 50 -6.97 15.64 6.67
CA PRO A 50 -6.46 15.71 5.29
C PRO A 50 -4.94 16.00 5.18
N ASP A 51 -4.35 16.58 6.22
CA ASP A 51 -2.93 16.91 6.31
C ASP A 51 -2.07 15.77 6.90
N ALA A 52 -2.68 14.67 7.36
CA ALA A 52 -1.97 13.47 7.80
C ALA A 52 -1.51 12.62 6.61
N VAL A 53 -0.75 13.22 5.71
CA VAL A 53 -0.35 12.68 4.40
C VAL A 53 0.33 11.30 4.53
N ASP A 54 1.20 11.11 5.52
CA ASP A 54 1.87 9.82 5.74
C ASP A 54 0.90 8.72 6.20
N ASP A 55 0.02 9.02 7.16
CA ASP A 55 -0.98 8.06 7.66
C ASP A 55 -1.99 7.70 6.57
N LEU A 56 -2.41 8.69 5.76
CA LEU A 56 -3.28 8.49 4.59
C LEU A 56 -2.60 7.59 3.56
N ALA A 57 -1.34 7.86 3.24
CA ALA A 57 -0.56 7.06 2.30
C ALA A 57 -0.46 5.59 2.74
N VAL A 58 -0.08 5.35 4.00
CA VAL A 58 0.03 3.99 4.54
C VAL A 58 -1.33 3.29 4.50
N THR A 59 -2.40 3.97 4.91
CA THR A 59 -3.75 3.40 4.94
C THR A 59 -4.22 3.01 3.53
N HIS A 60 -3.98 3.86 2.54
CA HIS A 60 -4.29 3.55 1.14
C HIS A 60 -3.48 2.37 0.61
N ASN A 61 -2.18 2.26 0.92
CA ASN A 61 -1.38 1.10 0.52
C ASN A 61 -1.92 -0.21 1.11
N GLN A 62 -2.35 -0.19 2.37
CA GLN A 62 -2.93 -1.37 3.03
C GLN A 62 -4.26 -1.79 2.40
N LEU A 63 -5.14 -0.84 2.09
CA LEU A 63 -6.37 -1.12 1.34
C LEU A 63 -6.07 -1.70 -0.05
N GLY A 64 -5.02 -1.22 -0.72
CA GLY A 64 -4.55 -1.79 -1.99
C GLY A 64 -4.22 -3.27 -1.87
N ASN A 65 -3.44 -3.64 -0.84
CA ASN A 65 -3.11 -5.04 -0.55
C ASN A 65 -4.37 -5.89 -0.28
N ILE A 66 -5.30 -5.36 0.52
CA ILE A 66 -6.52 -6.08 0.92
C ILE A 66 -7.44 -6.32 -0.27
N TYR A 67 -7.66 -5.31 -1.13
CA TYR A 67 -8.49 -5.48 -2.32
C TYR A 67 -7.85 -6.45 -3.32
N ASN A 68 -6.52 -6.45 -3.45
CA ASN A 68 -5.84 -7.45 -4.26
C ASN A 68 -6.06 -8.88 -3.71
N GLU A 69 -5.95 -9.08 -2.39
CA GLU A 69 -6.23 -10.37 -1.75
C GLU A 69 -7.71 -10.79 -1.89
N ALA A 70 -8.62 -9.82 -1.95
CA ALA A 70 -10.04 -10.06 -2.25
C ALA A 70 -10.32 -10.34 -3.74
N GLY A 71 -9.33 -10.21 -4.63
CA GLY A 71 -9.46 -10.38 -6.08
C GLY A 71 -10.04 -9.17 -6.82
N ASP A 72 -10.19 -8.03 -6.15
CA ASP A 72 -10.67 -6.77 -6.74
C ASP A 72 -9.47 -5.92 -7.18
N LEU A 73 -8.92 -6.27 -8.35
CA LEU A 73 -7.71 -5.65 -8.88
C LEU A 73 -7.89 -4.14 -9.11
N GLU A 74 -9.01 -3.70 -9.68
CA GLU A 74 -9.20 -2.29 -10.03
C GLU A 74 -9.26 -1.40 -8.78
N ARG A 75 -9.96 -1.84 -7.72
CA ARG A 75 -9.92 -1.10 -6.44
C ARG A 75 -8.53 -1.14 -5.80
N ALA A 76 -7.81 -2.26 -5.92
CA ALA A 76 -6.44 -2.33 -5.42
C ALA A 76 -5.56 -1.25 -6.07
N LEU A 77 -5.62 -1.12 -7.40
CA LEU A 77 -4.86 -0.13 -8.17
C LEU A 77 -5.27 1.30 -7.82
N GLU A 78 -6.56 1.58 -7.62
CA GLU A 78 -7.03 2.89 -7.18
C GLU A 78 -6.39 3.29 -5.84
N HIS A 79 -6.40 2.37 -4.88
CA HIS A 79 -5.83 2.60 -3.55
C HIS A 79 -4.29 2.73 -3.59
N TYR A 80 -3.59 1.92 -4.39
CA TYR A 80 -2.14 2.11 -4.57
C TYR A 80 -1.82 3.48 -5.20
N ASN A 81 -2.58 3.93 -6.20
CA ASN A 81 -2.37 5.23 -6.81
C ASN A 81 -2.58 6.38 -5.82
N LYS A 82 -3.61 6.33 -4.96
CA LYS A 82 -3.81 7.31 -3.89
C LYS A 82 -2.63 7.33 -2.92
N SER A 83 -2.11 6.16 -2.52
CA SER A 83 -0.92 6.06 -1.68
C SER A 83 0.31 6.70 -2.33
N ILE A 84 0.53 6.46 -3.63
CA ILE A 84 1.63 7.07 -4.39
C ILE A 84 1.50 8.61 -4.37
N GLN A 85 0.32 9.14 -4.69
CA GLN A 85 0.07 10.59 -4.72
C GLN A 85 0.38 11.25 -3.38
N TYR A 86 -0.09 10.68 -2.27
CA TYR A 86 0.23 11.22 -0.94
C TYR A 86 1.74 11.20 -0.65
N LYS A 87 2.44 10.12 -0.99
CA LYS A 87 3.90 10.01 -0.77
C LYS A 87 4.70 11.01 -1.61
N GLU A 88 4.25 11.28 -2.84
CA GLU A 88 4.82 12.31 -3.68
C GLU A 88 4.57 13.72 -3.13
N MET A 89 3.36 13.99 -2.63
CA MET A 89 3.02 15.26 -1.96
C MET A 89 3.88 15.49 -0.71
N ALA A 90 4.23 14.44 0.02
CA ALA A 90 5.16 14.49 1.15
C ALA A 90 6.64 14.60 0.75
N GLY A 91 6.97 14.59 -0.56
CA GLY A 91 8.34 14.58 -1.05
C GLY A 91 9.10 13.25 -0.81
N ASN A 92 8.40 12.21 -0.36
CA ASN A 92 8.98 10.90 -0.06
C ASN A 92 8.96 9.99 -1.29
N ILE A 93 9.79 10.33 -2.27
CA ILE A 93 9.92 9.62 -3.55
C ILE A 93 10.32 8.15 -3.36
N TYR A 94 11.17 7.85 -2.36
CA TYR A 94 11.53 6.47 -2.03
C TYR A 94 10.29 5.65 -1.63
N ALA A 95 9.44 6.17 -0.75
CA ALA A 95 8.21 5.50 -0.34
C ALA A 95 7.20 5.37 -1.50
N ALA A 96 7.15 6.35 -2.41
CA ALA A 96 6.34 6.25 -3.63
C ALA A 96 6.83 5.08 -4.51
N GLY A 97 8.15 4.96 -4.70
CA GLY A 97 8.79 3.86 -5.41
C GLY A 97 8.49 2.48 -4.81
N THR A 98 8.48 2.35 -3.48
CA THR A 98 8.10 1.06 -2.84
C THR A 98 6.64 0.69 -3.12
N THR A 99 5.73 1.66 -3.15
CA THR A 99 4.31 1.42 -3.51
C THR A 99 4.17 1.01 -4.98
N ARG A 100 4.87 1.69 -5.89
CA ARG A 100 4.90 1.34 -7.32
C ARG A 100 5.41 -0.07 -7.56
N ARG A 101 6.45 -0.48 -6.82
CA ARG A 101 6.96 -1.85 -6.84
C ARG A 101 5.89 -2.86 -6.41
N ASN A 102 5.16 -2.60 -5.33
CA ASN A 102 4.08 -3.48 -4.87
C ASN A 102 3.00 -3.61 -5.94
N MET A 103 2.58 -2.48 -6.53
CA MET A 103 1.59 -2.45 -7.60
C MET A 103 2.06 -3.20 -8.85
N ALA A 104 3.35 -3.10 -9.21
CA ALA A 104 3.92 -3.86 -10.32
C ALA A 104 3.85 -5.39 -10.08
N ILE A 105 4.14 -5.84 -8.86
CA ILE A 105 4.01 -7.26 -8.47
C ILE A 105 2.55 -7.71 -8.59
N VAL A 106 1.62 -6.90 -8.08
CA VAL A 106 0.17 -7.18 -8.16
C VAL A 106 -0.29 -7.29 -9.61
N LEU A 107 0.10 -6.34 -10.47
CA LEU A 107 -0.23 -6.37 -11.90
C LEU A 107 0.35 -7.60 -12.60
N ALA A 108 1.59 -7.98 -12.28
CA ALA A 108 2.23 -9.15 -12.85
C ALA A 108 1.49 -10.45 -12.45
N ASN A 109 1.12 -10.59 -11.18
CA ASN A 109 0.38 -11.74 -10.67
C ASN A 109 -1.02 -11.88 -11.32
N ASN A 110 -1.59 -10.77 -11.78
CA ASN A 110 -2.87 -10.73 -12.49
C ASN A 110 -2.73 -10.75 -14.02
N GLY A 111 -1.54 -11.03 -14.56
CA GLY A 111 -1.29 -11.15 -16.01
C GLY A 111 -1.18 -9.82 -16.77
N ARG A 112 -1.28 -8.67 -16.10
CA ARG A 112 -1.10 -7.33 -16.70
C ARG A 112 0.38 -6.96 -16.82
N LEU A 113 1.14 -7.75 -17.57
CA LEU A 113 2.59 -7.65 -17.65
C LEU A 113 3.11 -6.31 -18.19
N SER A 114 2.43 -5.72 -19.19
CA SER A 114 2.82 -4.42 -19.74
C SER A 114 2.73 -3.30 -18.70
N ASP A 115 1.66 -3.28 -17.93
CA ASP A 115 1.46 -2.29 -16.86
C ASP A 115 2.45 -2.55 -15.72
N ALA A 116 2.66 -3.83 -15.36
CA ALA A 116 3.65 -4.21 -14.35
C ALA A 116 5.06 -3.68 -14.71
N LEU A 117 5.48 -3.84 -15.97
CA LEU A 117 6.77 -3.35 -16.44
C LEU A 117 6.86 -1.82 -16.36
N LEU A 118 5.78 -1.11 -16.71
CA LEU A 118 5.72 0.35 -16.62
C LEU A 118 5.96 0.81 -15.17
N TYR A 119 5.23 0.24 -14.21
CA TYR A 119 5.35 0.61 -12.80
C TYR A 119 6.65 0.14 -12.16
N ALA A 120 7.18 -1.02 -12.55
CA ALA A 120 8.50 -1.47 -12.10
C ALA A 120 9.62 -0.53 -12.55
N ARG A 121 9.58 -0.04 -13.80
CA ARG A 121 10.52 0.95 -14.31
C ARG A 121 10.38 2.30 -13.60
N ALA A 122 9.15 2.72 -13.29
CA ALA A 122 8.92 3.93 -12.51
C ALA A 122 9.53 3.81 -11.10
N ALA A 123 9.29 2.70 -10.41
CA ALA A 123 9.87 2.43 -9.10
C ALA A 123 11.40 2.44 -9.12
N LEU A 124 12.02 1.86 -10.16
CA LEU A 124 13.48 1.86 -10.32
C LEU A 124 14.04 3.27 -10.42
N ARG A 125 13.44 4.13 -11.25
CA ARG A 125 13.85 5.54 -11.39
C ARG A 125 13.76 6.31 -10.07
N ASP A 126 12.72 6.05 -9.28
CA ASP A 126 12.55 6.67 -7.96
C ASP A 126 13.70 6.28 -7.02
N PHE A 127 14.09 5.00 -7.03
CA PHE A 127 15.20 4.51 -6.21
C PHE A 127 16.55 5.05 -6.67
N GLU A 128 16.79 5.12 -7.98
CA GLU A 128 18.01 5.71 -8.56
C GLU A 128 18.12 7.21 -8.22
N SER A 129 17.03 7.95 -8.37
CA SER A 129 16.97 9.37 -8.00
C SER A 129 17.26 9.59 -6.52
N TYR A 130 16.72 8.75 -5.64
CA TYR A 130 17.00 8.80 -4.21
C TYR A 130 18.47 8.51 -3.90
N GLN A 131 19.06 7.48 -4.52
CA GLN A 131 20.47 7.13 -4.33
C GLN A 131 21.42 8.20 -4.85
N GLY A 132 21.13 8.84 -5.99
CA GLY A 132 21.92 9.95 -6.51
C GLY A 132 21.97 11.12 -5.54
N ARG A 133 20.80 11.53 -5.02
CA ARG A 133 20.69 12.61 -4.02
C ARG A 133 21.41 12.29 -2.72
N ALA A 134 21.38 11.03 -2.28
CA ALA A 134 22.07 10.62 -1.06
C ALA A 134 23.59 10.75 -1.20
N LYS A 135 24.16 10.31 -2.34
CA LYS A 135 25.59 10.43 -2.63
C LYS A 135 26.06 11.88 -2.73
N GLU A 136 25.29 12.75 -3.41
CA GLU A 136 25.61 14.18 -3.51
C GLU A 136 25.65 14.90 -2.15
N MET A 137 24.88 14.43 -1.16
CA MET A 137 24.92 14.96 0.21
C MET A 137 26.12 14.44 1.02
N GLU A 138 26.57 13.22 0.74
CA GLU A 138 27.77 12.63 1.36
C GLU A 138 29.06 13.27 0.81
N ASP A 139 29.09 13.59 -0.49
CA ASP A 139 30.26 14.21 -1.16
C ASP A 139 30.43 15.72 -0.86
N ASN A 140 29.41 16.37 -0.29
CA ASN A 140 29.40 17.81 0.04
C ASN A 140 29.66 18.11 1.54
N GLN A 141 30.13 17.14 2.32
CA GLN A 141 30.54 17.28 3.72
C GLN A 141 32.06 17.15 3.89
#